data_AF-A0A6A4ZFK5-F1
#
_entry.id   AF-A0A6A4ZFK5-F1
#
_cell.length_a   1.000
_cell.length_b   1.000
_cell.length_c   1.000
_cell.angle_alpha   90.00
_cell.angle_beta   90.00
_cell.angle_gamma   90.00
#
_symmetry.space_group_name_H-M   'P 1'
#
loop_
_entity.id
_entity.type
_entity.pdbx_description
1 polymer ?
#
loop_
_entity_poly.entity_id
_entity_poly.type
_entity_poly.pdbx_seq_one_letter_code
_entity_poly.pdbx_strand_id
1 'polypeptide(L)'
;MAPSTGDGSPRDSSSHSYSFSEQYAAQPLVEESFHRGSLMFDRAIQAIPIEESQGQALASKKAKYNGRIKRWPGILLLVLFVGAAAVAISLFAINANKSSMERRDTVQKALANRARIETGVDNPIRIEKDDDGVVNNPKEYKPLGCELPDYQSKRGKIWAVSKNGTEVPVAMKGINWFGMETGMMAPFGLWDNDHNGTTVYAVANFLSANKFNSVRLPLCVENILGNKPLDVSFINRQTNRALDLTSYLSLVQTIVKGLGYRSISVMLSMHTLNLMNTDGSL
;
A
#
# COMPACT_ATOMS: atom_id res chain seq x y z
N MET A 1 31.87 -46.00 -29.38
CA MET A 1 30.82 -46.97 -29.01
C MET A 1 29.75 -46.20 -28.25
N ALA A 2 28.65 -45.88 -28.93
CA ALA A 2 27.39 -45.44 -28.31
C ALA A 2 26.52 -46.70 -28.08
N PRO A 3 25.29 -46.64 -27.53
CA PRO A 3 24.71 -45.83 -26.43
C PRO A 3 23.82 -46.69 -25.48
N SER A 4 23.26 -46.10 -24.42
CA SER A 4 21.92 -46.49 -23.88
C SER A 4 21.27 -45.26 -23.23
N THR A 5 20.36 -44.55 -23.89
CA THR A 5 18.89 -44.76 -23.91
C THR A 5 18.27 -44.86 -22.52
N GLY A 6 17.83 -43.72 -21.99
CA GLY A 6 16.90 -43.59 -20.87
C GLY A 6 15.76 -42.66 -21.29
N ASP A 7 14.59 -43.25 -21.40
CA ASP A 7 13.33 -42.74 -21.93
C ASP A 7 12.75 -41.60 -21.08
N GLY A 8 12.23 -40.56 -21.74
CA GLY A 8 11.73 -39.35 -21.10
C GLY A 8 10.61 -38.73 -21.93
N SER A 9 9.38 -39.16 -21.63
CA SER A 9 8.14 -38.69 -22.24
C SER A 9 8.03 -37.15 -22.23
N PRO A 10 7.46 -36.52 -23.27
CA PRO A 10 7.23 -35.09 -23.27
C PRO A 10 6.09 -34.76 -22.29
N ARG A 11 6.40 -33.99 -21.25
CA ARG A 11 5.38 -33.36 -20.40
C ARG A 11 4.72 -32.23 -21.17
N ASP A 12 3.41 -32.36 -21.35
CA ASP A 12 2.50 -31.33 -21.85
C ASP A 12 2.77 -29.97 -21.20
N SER A 13 3.27 -29.04 -22.00
CA SER A 13 3.23 -27.62 -21.71
C SER A 13 1.80 -27.13 -21.94
N SER A 14 0.99 -27.11 -20.88
CA SER A 14 -0.29 -26.39 -20.85
C SER A 14 -0.04 -24.89 -20.94
N SER A 15 0.04 -24.40 -22.17
CA SER A 15 0.00 -22.99 -22.51
C SER A 15 -1.40 -22.45 -22.21
N HIS A 16 -1.57 -21.87 -21.02
CA HIS A 16 -2.75 -21.05 -20.71
C HIS A 16 -2.65 -19.73 -21.48
N SER A 17 -3.13 -19.74 -22.73
CA SER A 17 -3.40 -18.54 -23.50
C SER A 17 -4.69 -17.90 -23.01
N TYR A 18 -4.57 -16.70 -22.46
CA TYR A 18 -5.72 -15.85 -22.15
C TYR A 18 -6.31 -15.35 -23.48
N SER A 19 -7.48 -15.88 -23.84
CA SER A 19 -8.29 -15.39 -24.96
C SER A 19 -9.04 -14.13 -24.52
N PHE A 20 -8.64 -12.98 -25.05
CA PHE A 20 -9.38 -11.73 -24.93
C PHE A 20 -10.52 -11.75 -25.96
N SER A 21 -11.76 -11.56 -25.52
CA SER A 21 -12.92 -11.49 -26.41
C SER A 21 -12.86 -10.21 -27.26
N GLU A 22 -12.43 -10.33 -28.52
CA GLU A 22 -12.71 -9.33 -29.55
C GLU A 22 -14.14 -9.51 -30.07
N GLN A 23 -15.07 -8.74 -29.49
CA GLN A 23 -16.34 -8.44 -30.14
C GLN A 23 -16.49 -6.92 -30.22
N TYR A 24 -15.78 -6.32 -31.16
CA TYR A 24 -16.16 -5.03 -31.75
C TYR A 24 -15.99 -5.14 -33.26
N ALA A 25 -16.96 -5.79 -33.89
CA ALA A 25 -17.14 -5.68 -35.34
C ALA A 25 -17.74 -4.30 -35.64
N ALA A 26 -17.06 -3.56 -36.50
CA ALA A 26 -17.52 -2.31 -37.08
C ALA A 26 -18.89 -2.49 -37.75
N GLN A 27 -19.84 -1.61 -37.41
CA GLN A 27 -21.04 -1.39 -38.22
C GLN A 27 -21.01 0.02 -38.83
N PRO A 28 -21.43 0.16 -40.10
CA PRO A 28 -21.34 1.40 -40.85
C PRO A 28 -22.37 2.44 -40.36
N LEU A 29 -21.99 3.71 -40.44
CA LEU A 29 -22.89 4.86 -40.25
C LEU A 29 -23.99 4.84 -41.31
N VAL A 30 -25.19 4.46 -40.91
CA VAL A 30 -26.42 4.70 -41.68
C VAL A 30 -26.91 6.10 -41.31
N GLU A 31 -26.90 6.98 -42.29
CA GLU A 31 -27.51 8.31 -42.25
C GLU A 31 -29.04 8.14 -42.29
N GLU A 32 -29.69 8.08 -41.12
CA GLU A 32 -31.15 8.17 -41.06
C GLU A 32 -31.60 9.62 -41.03
N SER A 33 -32.29 10.00 -42.10
CA SER A 33 -33.02 11.24 -42.24
C SER A 33 -34.14 11.35 -41.20
N PHE A 34 -34.12 12.44 -40.44
CA PHE A 34 -35.24 12.83 -39.58
C PHE A 34 -36.49 13.10 -40.42
N HIS A 35 -37.46 12.18 -40.41
CA HIS A 35 -38.82 12.46 -40.84
C HIS A 35 -39.72 12.68 -39.63
N ARG A 36 -39.89 13.96 -39.30
CA ARG A 36 -40.87 14.46 -38.34
C ARG A 36 -42.27 14.24 -38.93
N GLY A 37 -42.90 13.13 -38.56
CA GLY A 37 -44.27 12.82 -38.94
C GLY A 37 -45.22 13.93 -38.49
N SER A 38 -45.70 14.72 -39.44
CA SER A 38 -46.81 15.66 -39.26
C SER A 38 -48.12 14.87 -39.37
N LEU A 39 -48.75 14.59 -38.24
CA LEU A 39 -50.17 14.19 -38.19
C LEU A 39 -50.99 15.40 -37.79
N MET A 40 -51.11 16.35 -38.72
CA MET A 40 -52.16 17.37 -38.69
C MET A 40 -53.48 16.66 -39.02
N PHE A 41 -54.22 16.23 -37.99
CA PHE A 41 -55.65 16.00 -38.14
C PHE A 41 -56.32 17.37 -38.20
N ASP A 42 -56.69 17.78 -39.41
CA ASP A 42 -57.52 18.94 -39.69
C ASP A 42 -58.86 18.77 -38.94
N ARG A 43 -59.02 19.51 -37.84
CA ARG A 43 -60.32 19.74 -37.23
C ARG A 43 -60.85 21.04 -37.80
N ALA A 44 -61.85 20.95 -38.68
CA ALA A 44 -62.60 22.09 -39.18
C ALA A 44 -63.27 22.81 -37.98
N ILE A 45 -62.76 23.98 -37.62
CA ILE A 45 -63.40 24.91 -36.69
C ILE A 45 -64.20 25.89 -37.54
N GLN A 46 -65.53 25.82 -37.50
CA GLN A 46 -66.38 26.90 -38.02
C GLN A 46 -66.27 28.11 -37.07
N ALA A 47 -65.69 29.19 -37.57
CA ALA A 47 -65.72 30.49 -36.92
C ALA A 47 -67.10 31.13 -37.17
N ILE A 48 -67.85 31.38 -36.10
CA ILE A 48 -69.10 32.15 -36.15
C ILE A 48 -68.70 33.64 -36.09
N PRO A 49 -69.15 34.49 -37.02
CA PRO A 49 -68.77 35.91 -37.02
C PRO A 49 -69.47 36.66 -35.87
N ILE A 50 -68.73 37.61 -35.30
CA ILE A 50 -69.18 38.49 -34.22
C ILE A 50 -69.78 39.73 -34.87
N GLU A 51 -71.08 39.97 -34.66
CA GLU A 51 -71.67 41.30 -34.77
C GLU A 51 -72.21 41.75 -33.41
N GLU A 52 -71.92 43.01 -33.11
CA GLU A 52 -72.26 43.71 -31.87
C GLU A 52 -73.78 43.84 -31.69
N SER A 53 -74.29 43.36 -30.55
CA SER A 53 -75.38 44.07 -29.88
C SER A 53 -75.44 43.75 -28.38
N GLN A 54 -75.50 44.85 -27.65
CA GLN A 54 -75.76 45.06 -26.24
C GLN A 54 -76.56 43.98 -25.49
N GLY A 55 -76.14 43.72 -24.25
CA GLY A 55 -77.09 43.38 -23.18
C GLY A 55 -76.75 42.17 -22.32
N GLN A 56 -76.47 42.48 -21.05
CA GLN A 56 -76.76 41.66 -19.86
C GLN A 56 -75.86 40.46 -19.54
N ALA A 57 -75.04 40.74 -18.52
CA ALA A 57 -74.42 39.81 -17.58
C ALA A 57 -75.14 38.48 -17.39
N LEU A 58 -74.47 37.39 -17.77
CA LEU A 58 -74.71 36.06 -17.24
C LEU A 58 -73.37 35.49 -16.77
N ALA A 59 -73.25 35.43 -15.44
CA ALA A 59 -72.06 35.01 -14.73
C ALA A 59 -71.66 33.57 -15.13
N SER A 60 -70.65 33.44 -15.99
CA SER A 60 -69.94 32.18 -16.17
C SER A 60 -69.07 31.94 -14.93
N LYS A 61 -69.57 31.12 -13.98
CA LYS A 61 -68.76 30.59 -12.90
C LYS A 61 -67.59 29.82 -13.52
N LYS A 62 -66.38 30.41 -13.49
CA LYS A 62 -65.14 29.67 -13.74
C LYS A 62 -65.08 28.51 -12.75
N ALA A 63 -65.30 27.29 -13.22
CA ALA A 63 -65.07 26.09 -12.43
C ALA A 63 -63.58 26.07 -12.04
N LYS A 64 -63.29 26.29 -10.76
CA LYS A 64 -61.95 26.22 -10.21
C LYS A 64 -61.51 24.75 -10.27
N TYR A 65 -60.75 24.39 -11.30
CA TYR A 65 -60.15 23.07 -11.43
C TYR A 65 -59.10 22.90 -10.34
N ASN A 66 -59.53 22.39 -9.19
CA ASN A 66 -58.60 21.90 -8.17
C ASN A 66 -58.00 20.60 -8.73
N GLY A 67 -56.78 20.72 -9.25
CA GLY A 67 -56.05 19.63 -9.88
C GLY A 67 -56.03 18.39 -8.99
N ARG A 68 -56.77 17.36 -9.39
CA ARG A 68 -56.63 16.02 -8.85
C ARG A 68 -55.19 15.59 -9.17
N ILE A 69 -54.35 15.49 -8.14
CA ILE A 69 -52.98 14.98 -8.27
C ILE A 69 -53.11 13.61 -8.93
N LYS A 70 -52.73 13.49 -10.20
CA LYS A 70 -52.64 12.20 -10.90
C LYS A 70 -51.44 11.46 -10.30
N ARG A 71 -51.63 10.88 -9.12
CA ARG A 71 -50.70 9.92 -8.55
C ARG A 71 -50.76 8.70 -9.46
N TRP A 72 -49.80 8.58 -10.36
CA TRP A 72 -49.61 7.37 -11.15
C TRP A 72 -49.08 6.29 -10.19
N PRO A 73 -49.91 5.33 -9.75
CA PRO A 73 -49.48 4.34 -8.76
C PRO A 73 -48.24 3.58 -9.22
N GLY A 74 -48.06 3.41 -10.54
CA GLY A 74 -46.86 2.81 -11.13
C GLY A 74 -45.57 3.63 -10.92
N ILE A 75 -45.63 4.97 -10.93
CA ILE A 75 -44.42 5.80 -10.69
C ILE A 75 -44.01 5.72 -9.21
N LEU A 76 -44.98 5.73 -8.29
CA LEU A 76 -44.68 5.56 -6.85
C LEU A 76 -44.10 4.16 -6.56
N LEU A 77 -44.64 3.12 -7.19
CA LEU A 77 -44.11 1.76 -7.08
C LEU A 77 -42.70 1.67 -7.66
N LEU A 78 -42.45 2.28 -8.82
CA LEU A 78 -41.12 2.30 -9.45
C LEU A 78 -40.10 3.02 -8.56
N VAL A 79 -40.44 4.18 -7.98
CA VAL A 79 -39.55 4.89 -7.06
C VAL A 79 -39.26 4.06 -5.81
N LEU A 80 -40.27 3.36 -5.26
CA LEU A 80 -40.08 2.47 -4.12
C LEU A 80 -39.17 1.31 -4.48
N PHE A 81 -39.35 0.68 -5.64
CA PHE A 81 -38.53 -0.44 -6.10
C PHE A 81 -37.08 -0.03 -6.37
N VAL A 82 -36.86 1.11 -7.04
CA VAL A 82 -35.52 1.66 -7.28
C VAL A 82 -34.86 2.06 -5.97
N GLY A 83 -35.61 2.68 -5.04
CA GLY A 83 -35.10 2.99 -3.70
C GLY A 83 -34.70 1.75 -2.91
N ALA A 84 -35.55 0.71 -2.90
CA ALA A 84 -35.25 -0.56 -2.26
C ALA A 84 -34.04 -1.27 -2.90
N ALA A 85 -33.93 -1.26 -4.22
CA ALA A 85 -32.79 -1.80 -4.95
C ALA A 85 -31.49 -1.05 -4.61
N ALA A 86 -31.52 0.28 -4.59
CA ALA A 86 -30.35 1.09 -4.23
C ALA A 86 -29.88 0.81 -2.79
N VAL A 87 -30.81 0.69 -1.84
CA VAL A 87 -30.49 0.31 -0.45
C VAL A 87 -29.90 -1.09 -0.39
N ALA A 88 -30.51 -2.08 -1.07
CA ALA A 88 -30.00 -3.44 -1.09
C ALA A 88 -28.58 -3.51 -1.67
N ILE A 89 -28.34 -2.91 -2.84
CA ILE A 89 -27.01 -2.85 -3.47
C ILE A 89 -25.99 -2.22 -2.51
N SER A 90 -26.35 -1.11 -1.84
CA SER A 90 -25.45 -0.44 -0.89
C SER A 90 -25.08 -1.34 0.29
N LEU A 91 -26.05 -2.06 0.87
CA LEU A 91 -25.80 -2.98 1.98
C LEU A 91 -24.93 -4.18 1.56
N PHE A 92 -25.23 -4.79 0.41
CA PHE A 92 -24.43 -5.89 -0.13
C PHE A 92 -23.01 -5.43 -0.48
N ALA A 93 -22.85 -4.24 -1.04
CA ALA A 93 -21.55 -3.64 -1.34
C ALA A 93 -20.73 -3.39 -0.06
N ILE A 94 -21.35 -2.84 0.98
CA ILE A 94 -20.69 -2.64 2.28
C ILE A 94 -20.27 -3.98 2.88
N ASN A 95 -21.13 -5.00 2.83
CA ASN A 95 -20.82 -6.33 3.37
C ASN A 95 -19.69 -7.02 2.59
N ALA A 96 -19.72 -6.95 1.26
CA ALA A 96 -18.67 -7.49 0.39
C ALA A 96 -17.33 -6.76 0.59
N ASN A 97 -17.36 -5.45 0.80
CA ASN A 97 -16.16 -4.68 1.12
C ASN A 97 -15.57 -5.11 2.46
N LYS A 98 -16.40 -5.23 3.51
CA LYS A 98 -15.94 -5.72 4.84
C LYS A 98 -15.27 -7.09 4.74
N SER A 99 -15.89 -8.06 4.05
CA SER A 99 -15.30 -9.40 3.88
C SER A 99 -14.03 -9.40 3.02
N SER A 100 -13.92 -8.49 2.05
CA SER A 100 -12.71 -8.29 1.25
C SER A 100 -11.58 -7.71 2.11
N MET A 101 -11.87 -6.69 2.92
CA MET A 101 -10.91 -6.09 3.84
C MET A 101 -10.39 -7.09 4.88
N GLU A 102 -11.26 -7.94 5.43
CA GLU A 102 -10.87 -8.98 6.38
C GLU A 102 -9.92 -10.00 5.75
N ARG A 103 -10.21 -10.49 4.54
CA ARG A 103 -9.32 -11.40 3.80
C ARG A 103 -7.96 -10.77 3.55
N ARG A 104 -7.93 -9.50 3.14
CA ARG A 104 -6.67 -8.75 2.96
C ARG A 104 -5.88 -8.67 4.27
N ASP A 105 -6.54 -8.33 5.37
CA ASP A 105 -5.91 -8.23 6.69
C ASP A 105 -5.33 -9.57 7.15
N THR A 106 -6.05 -10.67 6.95
CA THR A 106 -5.57 -12.03 7.26
C THR A 106 -4.33 -12.40 6.46
N VAL A 107 -4.31 -12.11 5.16
CA VAL A 107 -3.12 -12.35 4.31
C VAL A 107 -1.94 -11.49 4.76
N GLN A 108 -2.17 -10.20 5.04
CA GLN A 108 -1.11 -9.30 5.51
C GLN A 108 -0.54 -9.73 6.85
N LYS A 109 -1.39 -10.18 7.79
CA LYS A 109 -0.95 -10.78 9.05
C LYS A 109 -0.16 -12.06 8.83
N ALA A 110 -0.56 -12.93 7.91
CA ALA A 110 0.18 -14.15 7.59
C ALA A 110 1.57 -13.84 7.01
N LEU A 111 1.66 -12.87 6.09
CA LEU A 111 2.94 -12.40 5.55
C LEU A 111 3.84 -11.79 6.63
N ALA A 112 3.29 -10.93 7.49
CA ALA A 112 4.00 -10.35 8.62
C ALA A 112 4.49 -11.43 9.61
N ASN A 113 3.68 -12.46 9.86
CA ASN A 113 4.06 -13.58 10.72
C ASN A 113 5.15 -14.46 10.08
N ARG A 114 5.16 -14.63 8.75
CA ARG A 114 6.23 -15.36 8.04
C ARG A 114 7.58 -14.65 8.13
N ALA A 115 7.60 -13.32 8.02
CA ALA A 115 8.82 -12.52 8.13
C ALA A 115 9.29 -12.31 9.58
N ARG A 116 8.47 -12.66 10.57
CA ARG A 116 8.74 -12.44 11.99
C ARG A 116 9.80 -13.40 12.51
N ILE A 117 10.77 -12.86 13.23
CA ILE A 117 11.71 -13.64 14.04
C ILE A 117 11.03 -14.00 15.36
N GLU A 118 11.02 -15.28 15.72
CA GLU A 118 10.48 -15.75 16.99
C GLU A 118 11.32 -15.20 18.15
N THR A 119 10.66 -14.46 19.06
CA THR A 119 11.36 -13.70 20.10
C THR A 119 11.55 -14.48 21.40
N GLY A 120 10.82 -15.59 21.59
CA GLY A 120 10.85 -16.38 22.83
C GLY A 120 10.30 -15.65 24.08
N VAL A 121 9.68 -14.48 23.92
CA VAL A 121 9.10 -13.70 25.01
C VAL A 121 7.60 -13.50 24.79
N ASP A 122 6.81 -13.67 25.86
CA ASP A 122 5.34 -13.56 25.81
C ASP A 122 4.80 -12.13 25.72
N ASN A 123 5.66 -11.16 25.39
CA ASN A 123 5.25 -9.76 25.29
C ASN A 123 4.34 -9.55 24.08
N PRO A 124 3.28 -8.73 24.20
CA PRO A 124 2.41 -8.42 23.08
C PRO A 124 3.23 -7.74 21.98
N ILE A 125 3.43 -8.46 20.88
CA ILE A 125 4.12 -7.95 19.70
C ILE A 125 3.30 -6.79 19.13
N ARG A 126 3.92 -5.62 19.01
CA ARG A 126 3.27 -4.47 18.36
C ARG A 126 3.05 -4.79 16.89
N ILE A 127 1.79 -4.95 16.51
CA ILE A 127 1.36 -5.05 15.12
C ILE A 127 1.15 -3.63 14.63
N GLU A 128 1.94 -3.22 13.64
CA GLU A 128 1.85 -1.90 13.04
C GLU A 128 1.35 -2.04 11.61
N LYS A 129 0.35 -1.24 11.26
CA LYS A 129 -0.27 -1.24 9.94
C LYS A 129 -0.04 0.12 9.30
N ASP A 130 0.50 0.10 8.09
CA ASP A 130 0.73 1.31 7.30
C ASP A 130 -0.58 1.77 6.59
N ASP A 131 -0.54 2.93 5.95
CA ASP A 131 -1.67 3.57 5.26
C ASP A 131 -2.31 2.71 4.15
N ASP A 132 -1.50 1.89 3.48
CA ASP A 132 -1.90 0.96 2.43
C ASP A 132 -2.39 -0.40 2.97
N GLY A 133 -2.39 -0.56 4.29
CA GLY A 133 -2.86 -1.73 4.99
C GLY A 133 -1.83 -2.86 5.09
N VAL A 134 -0.58 -2.65 4.67
CA VAL A 134 0.50 -3.62 4.90
C VAL A 134 0.94 -3.59 6.36
N VAL A 135 1.21 -4.77 6.90
CA VAL A 135 1.52 -4.97 8.32
C VAL A 135 3.02 -5.22 8.51
N ASN A 136 3.62 -4.56 9.51
CA ASN A 136 5.01 -4.76 9.96
C ASN A 136 6.09 -4.60 8.88
N ASN A 137 5.82 -3.77 7.87
CA ASN A 137 6.76 -3.45 6.79
C ASN A 137 6.46 -2.02 6.31
N PRO A 138 6.90 -0.97 7.03
CA PRO A 138 6.55 0.41 6.71
C PRO A 138 7.19 0.87 5.39
N LYS A 139 6.58 1.86 4.73
CA LYS A 139 7.18 2.56 3.56
C LYS A 139 8.31 3.50 3.95
N GLU A 140 8.29 3.99 5.18
CA GLU A 140 9.32 4.88 5.72
C GLU A 140 9.46 4.65 7.23
N TYR A 141 10.71 4.62 7.71
CA TYR A 141 11.00 4.67 9.14
C TYR A 141 10.94 6.11 9.65
N LYS A 142 9.77 6.50 10.17
CA LYS A 142 9.56 7.85 10.70
C LYS A 142 10.51 8.12 11.87
N PRO A 143 11.12 9.32 11.95
CA PRO A 143 11.96 9.68 13.08
C PRO A 143 11.10 9.74 14.35
N LEU A 144 11.64 9.27 15.48
CA LEU A 144 10.96 9.34 16.78
C LEU A 144 10.83 10.77 17.34
N GLY A 145 11.33 11.78 16.62
CA GLY A 145 11.40 13.16 17.11
C GLY A 145 12.39 13.34 18.27
N CYS A 146 13.22 12.33 18.55
CA CYS A 146 14.22 12.40 19.60
C CYS A 146 15.35 13.35 19.22
N GLU A 147 15.85 14.07 20.21
CA GLU A 147 17.11 14.79 20.12
C GLU A 147 18.28 13.80 19.96
N LEU A 148 19.28 14.15 19.13
CA LEU A 148 20.55 13.44 19.10
C LEU A 148 21.37 13.83 20.34
N PRO A 149 21.58 12.94 21.32
CA PRO A 149 22.32 13.28 22.52
C PRO A 149 23.81 13.36 22.22
N ASP A 150 24.52 14.17 23.01
CA ASP A 150 25.97 14.18 23.07
C ASP A 150 26.46 13.04 23.97
N TYR A 151 27.24 12.11 23.42
CA TYR A 151 27.76 10.96 24.17
C TYR A 151 29.12 11.30 24.76
N GLN A 152 29.18 11.42 26.08
CA GLN A 152 30.40 11.78 26.80
C GLN A 152 30.89 10.65 27.70
N SER A 153 32.20 10.43 27.74
CA SER A 153 32.82 9.51 28.69
C SER A 153 33.13 10.23 30.00
N LYS A 154 32.46 9.85 31.09
CA LYS A 154 32.68 10.40 32.44
C LYS A 154 32.65 9.28 33.47
N ARG A 155 33.62 9.28 34.39
CA ARG A 155 33.66 8.36 35.55
C ARG A 155 33.55 6.87 35.16
N GLY A 156 34.22 6.49 34.07
CA GLY A 156 34.20 5.10 33.56
C GLY A 156 32.88 4.64 32.96
N LYS A 157 31.98 5.57 32.59
CA LYS A 157 30.69 5.29 31.95
C LYS A 157 30.48 6.22 30.75
N ILE A 158 29.63 5.79 29.83
CA ILE A 158 29.12 6.63 28.74
C ILE A 158 27.85 7.33 29.24
N TRP A 159 27.75 8.63 29.02
CA TRP A 159 26.61 9.47 29.37
C TRP A 159 26.02 10.07 28.12
N ALA A 160 24.70 9.97 27.96
CA ALA A 160 23.94 10.74 26.98
C ALA A 160 23.55 12.08 27.62
N VAL A 161 24.07 13.17 27.07
CA VAL A 161 23.83 14.54 27.53
C VAL A 161 22.90 15.22 26.53
N SER A 162 21.71 15.63 26.99
CA SER A 162 20.78 16.44 26.19
C SER A 162 21.20 17.91 26.21
N LYS A 163 20.77 18.69 25.21
CA LYS A 163 20.93 20.16 25.15
C LYS A 163 20.45 20.88 26.39
N ASN A 164 19.47 20.34 27.11
CA ASN A 164 18.98 20.93 28.36
C ASN A 164 19.88 20.62 29.59
N GLY A 165 21.00 19.92 29.39
CA GLY A 165 21.95 19.52 30.45
C GLY A 165 21.56 18.24 31.20
N THR A 166 20.46 17.57 30.84
CA THR A 166 20.09 16.29 31.45
C THR A 166 21.10 15.22 31.04
N GLU A 167 21.73 14.58 32.02
CA GLU A 167 22.69 13.51 31.80
C GLU A 167 22.10 12.17 32.22
N VAL A 168 22.08 11.19 31.31
CA VAL A 168 21.64 9.82 31.59
C VAL A 168 22.77 8.85 31.28
N PRO A 169 23.18 7.99 32.24
CA PRO A 169 24.19 6.99 31.95
C PRO A 169 23.62 5.92 31.00
N VAL A 170 24.37 5.58 29.96
CA VAL A 170 23.96 4.60 28.94
C VAL A 170 24.76 3.32 29.12
N ALA A 171 24.06 2.21 29.28
CA ALA A 171 24.62 0.87 29.20
C ALA A 171 24.22 0.25 27.85
N MET A 172 25.17 -0.38 27.15
CA MET A 172 24.93 -0.96 25.84
C MET A 172 24.81 -2.48 25.94
N LYS A 173 23.60 -3.00 25.75
CA LYS A 173 23.37 -4.42 25.41
C LYS A 173 23.33 -4.50 23.89
N GLY A 174 24.49 -4.73 23.30
CA GLY A 174 24.69 -4.67 21.86
C GLY A 174 24.77 -6.02 21.16
N ILE A 175 24.53 -6.02 19.85
CA ILE A 175 24.88 -7.10 18.92
C ILE A 175 25.77 -6.57 17.79
N ASN A 176 26.47 -7.46 17.09
CA ASN A 176 27.12 -7.13 15.82
C ASN A 176 26.24 -7.58 14.65
N TRP A 177 26.04 -6.72 13.66
CA TRP A 177 25.34 -7.09 12.44
C TRP A 177 26.26 -6.93 11.23
N PHE A 178 26.86 -8.05 10.82
CA PHE A 178 27.87 -8.11 9.76
C PHE A 178 27.25 -8.14 8.35
N GLY A 179 28.09 -7.84 7.35
CA GLY A 179 27.83 -7.96 5.91
C GLY A 179 28.15 -6.70 5.13
N MET A 180 27.96 -5.51 5.72
CA MET A 180 28.15 -4.22 5.03
C MET A 180 29.62 -3.86 4.80
N GLU A 181 30.54 -4.50 5.51
CA GLU A 181 31.99 -4.43 5.34
C GLU A 181 32.51 -5.27 4.16
N THR A 182 31.65 -6.12 3.58
CA THR A 182 32.03 -7.05 2.51
C THR A 182 31.64 -6.51 1.12
N GLY A 183 32.02 -7.23 0.07
CA GLY A 183 31.57 -6.95 -1.30
C GLY A 183 30.05 -7.01 -1.50
N MET A 184 29.29 -7.54 -0.53
CA MET A 184 27.83 -7.58 -0.57
C MET A 184 27.19 -6.24 -0.19
N MET A 185 27.95 -5.32 0.44
CA MET A 185 27.54 -3.93 0.73
C MET A 185 26.23 -3.78 1.55
N ALA A 186 25.69 -4.87 2.10
CA ALA A 186 24.43 -4.92 2.83
C ALA A 186 24.56 -5.87 4.04
N PRO A 187 23.80 -5.63 5.13
CA PRO A 187 23.77 -6.56 6.25
C PRO A 187 23.25 -7.92 5.80
N PHE A 188 23.88 -8.98 6.31
CA PHE A 188 23.43 -10.33 6.00
C PHE A 188 22.04 -10.60 6.59
N GLY A 189 21.28 -11.42 5.86
CA GLY A 189 19.91 -11.79 6.18
C GLY A 189 18.84 -10.90 5.54
N LEU A 190 19.20 -9.74 4.95
CA LEU A 190 18.22 -8.87 4.26
C LEU A 190 17.89 -9.31 2.84
N TRP A 191 18.58 -10.32 2.31
CA TRP A 191 18.12 -11.01 1.12
C TRP A 191 16.80 -11.70 1.41
N ASP A 192 15.97 -11.83 0.40
CA ASP A 192 14.64 -12.41 0.55
C ASP A 192 14.40 -13.31 -0.64
N ASN A 193 14.39 -14.61 -0.35
CA ASN A 193 13.92 -15.65 -1.23
C ASN A 193 12.84 -16.45 -0.50
N ASP A 194 12.17 -17.39 -1.18
CA ASP A 194 11.05 -18.12 -0.61
C ASP A 194 11.39 -18.91 0.68
N HIS A 195 12.67 -19.14 0.97
CA HIS A 195 13.10 -19.95 2.12
C HIS A 195 13.87 -19.16 3.18
N ASN A 196 14.57 -18.09 2.78
CA ASN A 196 15.54 -17.42 3.60
C ASN A 196 15.41 -15.90 3.40
N GLY A 197 15.26 -15.20 4.51
CA GLY A 197 15.29 -13.75 4.54
C GLY A 197 14.64 -13.17 5.77
N THR A 198 15.04 -11.96 6.11
CA THR A 198 14.43 -11.16 7.14
C THR A 198 14.34 -9.71 6.71
N THR A 199 13.67 -8.90 7.52
CA THR A 199 13.51 -7.47 7.28
C THR A 199 14.18 -6.68 8.38
N VAL A 200 14.59 -5.45 8.08
CA VAL A 200 15.12 -4.54 9.12
C VAL A 200 14.09 -4.34 10.23
N TYR A 201 12.79 -4.30 9.89
CA TYR A 201 11.70 -4.24 10.85
C TYR A 201 11.69 -5.44 11.79
N ALA A 202 11.76 -6.66 11.25
CA ALA A 202 11.71 -7.89 12.04
C ALA A 202 12.93 -8.00 12.98
N VAL A 203 14.13 -7.64 12.49
CA VAL A 203 15.35 -7.59 13.30
C VAL A 203 15.21 -6.55 14.42
N ALA A 204 14.83 -5.31 14.11
CA ALA A 204 14.65 -4.26 15.10
C ALA A 204 13.58 -4.64 16.15
N ASN A 205 12.50 -5.27 15.73
CA ASN A 205 11.45 -5.76 16.62
C ASN A 205 11.96 -6.88 17.55
N PHE A 206 12.72 -7.84 17.02
CA PHE A 206 13.31 -8.91 17.80
C PHE A 206 14.30 -8.37 18.85
N LEU A 207 15.18 -7.45 18.44
CA LEU A 207 16.16 -6.83 19.32
C LEU A 207 15.48 -6.06 20.46
N SER A 208 14.47 -5.25 20.12
CA SER A 208 13.69 -4.48 21.09
C SER A 208 12.95 -5.39 22.08
N ALA A 209 12.30 -6.46 21.60
CA ALA A 209 11.62 -7.44 22.44
C ALA A 209 12.57 -8.13 23.43
N ASN A 210 13.82 -8.35 23.02
CA ASN A 210 14.89 -8.96 23.83
C ASN A 210 15.76 -7.94 24.60
N LYS A 211 15.32 -6.67 24.67
CA LYS A 211 15.98 -5.58 25.41
C LYS A 211 17.40 -5.26 24.92
N PHE A 212 17.76 -5.64 23.70
CA PHE A 212 18.96 -5.11 23.05
C PHE A 212 18.70 -3.66 22.67
N ASN A 213 19.68 -2.80 22.92
CA ASN A 213 19.53 -1.35 22.72
C ASN A 213 20.63 -0.75 21.84
N SER A 214 21.57 -1.56 21.35
CA SER A 214 22.61 -1.09 20.44
C SER A 214 22.96 -2.12 19.37
N VAL A 215 23.36 -1.67 18.20
CA VAL A 215 23.90 -2.50 17.12
C VAL A 215 25.23 -1.91 16.67
N ARG A 216 26.29 -2.72 16.70
CA ARG A 216 27.53 -2.41 15.99
C ARG A 216 27.35 -2.80 14.53
N LEU A 217 27.55 -1.84 13.64
CA LEU A 217 27.43 -2.01 12.20
C LEU A 217 28.83 -1.87 11.57
N PRO A 218 29.49 -2.99 11.22
CA PRO A 218 30.77 -2.99 10.52
C PRO A 218 30.60 -2.48 9.09
N LEU A 219 31.46 -1.55 8.67
CA LEU A 219 31.43 -0.91 7.37
C LEU A 219 32.80 -0.99 6.69
N CYS A 220 32.81 -0.89 5.37
CA CYS A 220 34.03 -0.84 4.57
C CYS A 220 34.30 0.60 4.12
N VAL A 221 35.53 1.07 4.29
CA VAL A 221 35.93 2.43 3.87
C VAL A 221 35.82 2.58 2.36
N GLU A 222 36.25 1.59 1.57
CA GLU A 222 36.09 1.59 0.12
C GLU A 222 34.62 1.74 -0.32
N ASN A 223 33.69 1.05 0.35
CA ASN A 223 32.25 1.17 0.05
C ASN A 223 31.70 2.57 0.38
N ILE A 224 32.15 3.17 1.48
CA ILE A 224 31.77 4.53 1.89
C ILE A 224 32.26 5.55 0.86
N LEU A 225 33.53 5.47 0.47
CA LEU A 225 34.14 6.40 -0.48
C LEU A 225 33.59 6.23 -1.89
N GLY A 226 33.36 4.99 -2.32
CA GLY A 226 32.80 4.70 -3.63
C GLY A 226 31.31 5.05 -3.73
N ASN A 227 30.58 4.99 -2.61
CA ASN A 227 29.15 5.29 -2.47
C ASN A 227 28.26 4.72 -3.61
N LYS A 228 28.61 3.53 -4.10
CA LYS A 228 27.91 2.91 -5.23
C LYS A 228 26.52 2.43 -4.80
N PRO A 229 25.52 2.43 -5.71
CA PRO A 229 24.24 1.80 -5.45
C PRO A 229 24.42 0.30 -5.20
N LEU A 230 23.54 -0.28 -4.38
CA LEU A 230 23.47 -1.72 -4.20
C LEU A 230 22.80 -2.36 -5.42
N ASP A 231 23.29 -3.51 -5.87
CA ASP A 231 22.56 -4.32 -6.84
C ASP A 231 21.20 -4.71 -6.25
N VAL A 232 20.14 -4.39 -7.00
CA VAL A 232 18.74 -4.58 -6.58
C VAL A 232 18.37 -6.05 -6.35
N SER A 233 19.18 -6.99 -6.85
CA SER A 233 18.98 -8.43 -6.66
C SER A 233 19.27 -8.90 -5.22
N PHE A 234 20.02 -8.14 -4.42
CA PHE A 234 20.41 -8.58 -3.07
C PHE A 234 19.36 -8.35 -2.00
N ILE A 235 18.54 -7.30 -2.12
CA ILE A 235 17.52 -6.97 -1.12
C ILE A 235 16.17 -6.82 -1.83
N ASN A 236 15.19 -7.58 -1.38
CA ASN A 236 13.83 -7.43 -1.89
C ASN A 236 13.17 -6.17 -1.33
N ARG A 237 12.94 -5.20 -2.23
CA ARG A 237 12.27 -3.94 -1.89
C ARG A 237 10.80 -4.13 -1.51
N GLN A 238 10.15 -5.24 -1.84
CA GLN A 238 8.77 -5.50 -1.44
C GLN A 238 8.65 -5.85 0.04
N THR A 239 9.62 -6.60 0.59
CA THR A 239 9.66 -6.96 2.01
C THR A 239 10.43 -5.95 2.86
N ASN A 240 11.29 -5.14 2.24
CA ASN A 240 12.02 -4.04 2.87
C ASN A 240 11.72 -2.69 2.18
N ARG A 241 10.46 -2.24 2.23
CA ARG A 241 9.96 -1.11 1.43
C ARG A 241 10.59 0.24 1.80
N ALA A 242 10.97 0.39 3.06
CA ALA A 242 11.59 1.60 3.59
C ALA A 242 13.08 1.75 3.30
N LEU A 243 13.74 0.75 2.68
CA LEU A 243 15.18 0.83 2.41
C LEU A 243 15.45 1.59 1.12
N ASP A 244 16.38 2.53 1.22
CA ASP A 244 16.87 3.31 0.08
C ASP A 244 18.17 2.71 -0.44
N LEU A 245 18.09 2.05 -1.61
CA LEU A 245 19.24 1.40 -2.26
C LEU A 245 19.92 2.29 -3.31
N THR A 246 19.59 3.59 -3.38
CA THR A 246 20.17 4.52 -4.37
C THR A 246 21.67 4.73 -4.22
N SER A 247 22.18 4.63 -3.00
CA SER A 247 23.61 4.70 -2.70
C SER A 247 23.92 3.92 -1.42
N TYR A 248 25.18 3.54 -1.24
CA TYR A 248 25.62 2.85 -0.02
C TYR A 248 25.29 3.67 1.24
N LEU A 249 25.53 4.98 1.21
CA LEU A 249 25.21 5.87 2.33
C LEU A 249 23.71 6.00 2.57
N SER A 250 22.89 6.03 1.52
CA SER A 250 21.42 6.02 1.65
C SER A 250 20.93 4.75 2.34
N LEU A 251 21.54 3.60 2.00
CA LEU A 251 21.23 2.32 2.63
C LEU A 251 21.61 2.33 4.12
N VAL A 252 22.83 2.78 4.45
CA VAL A 252 23.27 2.94 5.85
C VAL A 252 22.30 3.85 6.62
N GLN A 253 21.92 5.00 6.05
CA GLN A 253 21.00 5.93 6.69
C GLN A 253 19.62 5.31 6.95
N THR A 254 19.06 4.58 5.98
CA THR A 254 17.75 3.94 6.13
C THR A 254 17.76 2.77 7.10
N ILE A 255 18.84 1.98 7.16
CA ILE A 255 19.06 0.96 8.19
C ILE A 255 19.15 1.60 9.58
N VAL A 256 19.93 2.68 9.73
CA VAL A 256 20.07 3.41 10.99
C VAL A 256 18.72 3.97 11.45
N LYS A 257 17.92 4.55 10.54
CA LYS A 257 16.55 4.99 10.83
C LYS A 257 15.65 3.82 11.24
N GLY A 258 15.77 2.66 10.60
CA GLY A 258 15.02 1.45 10.95
C GLY A 258 15.31 0.92 12.34
N LEU A 259 16.58 0.91 12.76
CA LEU A 259 16.97 0.58 14.14
C LEU A 259 16.52 1.67 15.13
N GLY A 260 16.69 2.94 14.75
CA GLY A 260 16.24 4.10 15.53
C GLY A 260 14.73 4.12 15.77
N TYR A 261 13.92 3.62 14.83
CA TYR A 261 12.46 3.47 14.96
C TYR A 261 12.04 2.59 16.16
N ARG A 262 12.96 1.75 16.66
CA ARG A 262 12.78 0.94 17.89
C ARG A 262 13.68 1.38 19.04
N SER A 263 14.18 2.61 19.00
CA SER A 263 15.08 3.19 20.01
C SER A 263 16.38 2.39 20.21
N ILE A 264 16.87 1.76 19.14
CA ILE A 264 18.14 1.02 19.13
C ILE A 264 19.22 1.97 18.59
N SER A 265 20.27 2.21 19.38
CA SER A 265 21.42 3.01 18.94
C SER A 265 22.26 2.23 17.93
N VAL A 266 23.00 2.94 17.08
CA VAL A 266 23.91 2.33 16.12
C VAL A 266 25.33 2.86 16.36
N MET A 267 26.28 1.93 16.46
CA MET A 267 27.70 2.24 16.43
C MET A 267 28.25 1.89 15.05
N LEU A 268 28.58 2.90 14.26
CA LEU A 268 29.24 2.73 12.96
C LEU A 268 30.70 2.35 13.22
N SER A 269 31.12 1.19 12.71
CA SER A 269 32.48 0.69 12.88
C SER A 269 33.15 0.60 11.53
N MET A 270 34.18 1.41 11.28
CA MET A 270 35.06 1.19 10.14
C MET A 270 35.81 -0.11 10.40
N HIS A 271 35.52 -1.16 9.65
CA HIS A 271 35.95 -2.52 9.97
C HIS A 271 36.89 -3.11 8.94
N THR A 272 36.73 -2.75 7.67
CA THR A 272 37.64 -3.13 6.58
C THR A 272 38.02 -1.90 5.78
N LEU A 273 39.25 -1.87 5.30
CA LEU A 273 39.70 -0.82 4.39
C LEU A 273 39.17 -1.06 2.97
N ASN A 274 39.20 -2.32 2.52
CA ASN A 274 38.81 -2.74 1.18
C ASN A 274 37.88 -3.96 1.19
N LEU A 275 37.24 -4.22 0.05
CA LEU A 275 36.21 -5.26 -0.09
C LEU A 275 36.69 -6.69 0.17
N MET A 276 37.96 -6.98 -0.15
CA MET A 276 38.55 -8.30 -0.05
C MET A 276 39.29 -8.54 1.28
N ASN A 277 39.27 -7.54 2.17
CA ASN A 277 40.03 -7.50 3.42
C ASN A 277 41.53 -7.83 3.22
N THR A 278 42.12 -7.47 2.09
CA THR A 278 43.55 -7.72 1.82
C THR A 278 44.45 -6.70 2.50
N ASP A 279 43.93 -5.50 2.74
CA ASP A 279 44.68 -4.39 3.35
C ASP A 279 44.51 -4.36 4.88
N GLY A 280 43.85 -5.37 5.46
CA GLY A 280 43.63 -5.55 6.89
C GLY A 280 42.27 -5.05 7.38
N SER A 281 41.93 -5.51 8.59
CA SER A 281 40.72 -5.13 9.33
C SER A 281 41.10 -4.16 10.45
N LEU A 282 40.26 -3.15 10.66
CA LEU A 282 40.37 -2.14 11.71
C LEU A 282 39.52 -2.52 12.95
#